data_AF-A0A9P7DU52-F1
#
_entry.id   AF-A0A9P7DU52-F1
#
_cell.length_a   1.000
_cell.length_b   1.000
_cell.length_c   1.000
_cell.angle_alpha   90.00
_cell.angle_beta   90.00
_cell.angle_gamma   90.00
#
_symmetry.space_group_name_H-M   'P 1'
#
loop_
_entity.id
_entity.type
_entity.pdbx_description
1 polymer ?
#
loop_
_entity_poly.entity_id
_entity_poly.type
_entity_poly.pdbx_seq_one_letter_code
_entity_poly.pdbx_strand_id
1 'polypeptide(L)'
;QVQYTCEPEELPSGEVRPRCFPIPRIFRICPDRPAVEITKLIKIDLKTGEIEMPDESSSLLPKGKHWRDIRRYNPEAKAGSSD
;
A
#
# COMPACT_ATOMS: atom_id res chain seq x y z
N GLN A 1 -1.99 15.49 2.87
CA GLN A 1 -2.79 14.62 1.98
C GLN A 1 -3.24 13.41 2.79
N VAL A 2 -4.55 13.17 2.84
CA VAL A 2 -5.18 12.10 3.64
C VAL A 2 -5.50 10.93 2.70
N GLN A 3 -5.25 9.70 3.14
CA GLN A 3 -5.56 8.48 2.39
C GLN A 3 -6.86 7.87 2.91
N TYR A 4 -7.64 7.23 2.05
CA TYR A 4 -8.91 6.59 2.40
C TYR A 4 -8.97 5.17 1.82
N THR A 5 -9.58 4.25 2.56
CA THR A 5 -10.08 2.98 2.04
C THR A 5 -11.58 3.08 1.90
N CYS A 6 -12.17 2.53 0.84
CA CYS A 6 -13.60 2.63 0.58
C CYS A 6 -14.19 1.24 0.31
N GLU A 7 -15.36 1.00 0.88
CA GLU A 7 -16.15 -0.22 0.69
C GLU A 7 -17.53 0.17 0.11
N PRO A 8 -18.14 -0.65 -0.75
CA PRO A 8 -19.50 -0.41 -1.22
C PRO A 8 -20.51 -0.55 -0.06
N GLU A 9 -21.43 0.39 0.07
CA GLU A 9 -22.54 0.40 1.02
C GLU A 9 -23.85 0.47 0.24
N GLU A 10 -24.71 -0.54 0.43
CA GLU A 10 -26.08 -0.54 -0.08
C GLU A 10 -27.00 0.24 0.86
N LEU A 11 -27.70 1.23 0.33
CA LEU A 11 -28.68 2.02 1.07
C LEU A 11 -30.05 1.34 1.08
N PRO A 12 -30.94 1.68 2.04
CA PRO A 12 -32.32 1.19 2.04
C PRO A 12 -33.11 1.49 0.75
N SER A 13 -32.67 2.50 -0.02
CA SER A 13 -33.22 2.85 -1.33
C SER A 13 -32.80 1.92 -2.47
N GLY A 14 -31.84 1.00 -2.24
CA GLY A 14 -31.22 0.16 -3.26
C GLY A 14 -30.06 0.84 -4.00
N GLU A 15 -29.71 2.08 -3.65
CA GLU A 15 -28.54 2.77 -4.20
C GLU A 15 -27.24 2.26 -3.56
N VAL A 16 -26.20 2.06 -4.37
CA VAL A 16 -24.85 1.70 -3.90
C VAL A 16 -23.99 2.96 -3.85
N ARG A 17 -23.41 3.26 -2.69
CA ARG A 17 -22.44 4.36 -2.54
C ARG A 17 -21.13 3.89 -1.91
N PRO A 18 -20.01 4.59 -2.17
CA PRO A 18 -18.77 4.30 -1.45
C PRO A 18 -18.84 4.82 -0.02
N ARG A 19 -18.60 3.95 0.96
CA ARG A 19 -18.36 4.31 2.35
C ARG A 19 -16.85 4.28 2.60
N CYS A 20 -16.27 5.44 2.90
CA CYS A 20 -14.83 5.60 3.03
C CYS A 20 -14.39 5.82 4.48
N PHE A 21 -13.26 5.22 4.86
CA PHE A 21 -12.63 5.35 6.17
C PHE A 21 -11.20 5.88 5.99
N PRO A 22 -10.76 6.82 6.85
CA PRO A 22 -9.40 7.36 6.76
C PRO A 22 -8.38 6.29 7.10
N ILE A 23 -7.30 6.21 6.32
CA ILE A 23 -6.17 5.31 6.59
C ILE A 23 -5.14 6.07 7.43
N PRO A 24 -4.82 5.61 8.65
CA PRO A 24 -3.72 6.17 9.45
C PRO A 24 -2.40 6.03 8.69
N ARG A 25 -1.64 7.13 8.57
CA ARG A 25 -0.31 7.09 7.95
C ARG A 25 0.73 6.84 9.02
N ILE A 26 1.45 5.74 8.90
CA ILE A 26 2.44 5.31 9.90
C ILE A 26 3.83 5.44 9.30
N PHE A 27 4.69 6.13 10.03
CA PHE A 27 6.06 6.42 9.64
C PHE A 27 7.04 5.78 10.63
N ARG A 28 8.05 5.09 10.10
CA ARG A 28 9.18 4.60 10.89
C ARG A 28 10.25 5.70 10.93
N ILE A 29 10.64 6.09 12.14
CA ILE A 29 11.76 6.99 12.38
C ILE A 29 13.00 6.13 12.65
N CYS A 30 14.05 6.35 11.87
CA CYS A 30 15.34 5.71 12.05
C CYS A 30 16.39 6.80 12.31
N PRO A 31 17.35 6.60 13.23
CA PRO A 31 18.47 7.53 13.39
C PRO A 31 19.19 7.78 12.07
N ASP A 32 19.54 9.04 11.82
CA ASP A 32 20.29 9.50 10.65
C ASP A 32 19.65 9.20 9.29
N ARG A 33 18.36 8.85 9.25
CA ARG A 33 17.61 8.61 8.01
C ARG A 33 16.29 9.37 8.00
N PRO A 34 15.81 9.80 6.83
CA PRO A 34 14.46 10.35 6.70
C PRO A 34 13.41 9.35 7.19
N ALA A 35 12.31 9.88 7.76
CA ALA A 35 11.17 9.06 8.11
C ALA A 35 10.58 8.38 6.86
N VAL A 36 10.31 7.08 6.96
CA VAL A 36 9.77 6.28 5.85
C VAL A 36 8.34 5.85 6.16
N GLU A 37 7.43 6.02 5.20
CA GLU A 37 6.05 5.54 5.34
C GLU A 37 6.02 4.01 5.26
N ILE A 38 5.51 3.37 6.32
CA ILE A 38 5.41 1.92 6.46
C ILE A 38 3.96 1.44 6.58
N THR A 39 2.99 2.34 6.38
CA THR A 39 1.53 2.06 6.45
C THR A 39 1.12 0.78 5.70
N LYS A 40 1.76 0.48 4.56
CA LYS A 40 1.46 -0.70 3.73
C LYS A 40 2.17 -1.99 4.17
N LEU A 41 3.10 -1.90 5.10
CA LEU A 41 3.95 -3.01 5.53
C LEU A 41 3.52 -3.60 6.88
N ILE A 42 2.84 -2.79 7.69
CA ILE A 42 2.31 -3.20 9.00
C ILE A 42 0.89 -3.73 8.87
N LYS A 43 0.52 -4.67 9.74
CA LYS A 43 -0.88 -5.04 9.95
C LYS A 43 -1.41 -4.29 11.15
N ILE A 44 -2.61 -3.75 11.02
CA ILE A 44 -3.31 -3.03 12.08
C ILE A 44 -4.58 -3.81 12.39
N ASP A 45 -4.74 -4.26 13.63
CA ASP A 45 -6.04 -4.73 14.09
C ASP A 45 -6.95 -3.50 14.26
N LEU A 46 -7.95 -3.38 13.40
CA LEU A 46 -8.86 -2.22 13.40
C LEU A 46 -9.83 -2.21 14.59
N LYS A 47 -9.99 -3.33 15.31
CA LYS A 47 -10.84 -3.43 16.50
C LYS A 47 -10.10 -3.03 17.77
N THR A 48 -8.84 -3.46 17.91
CA THR A 48 -8.04 -3.19 19.11
C THR A 48 -7.11 -2.00 18.96
N GLY A 49 -6.75 -1.64 17.72
CA GLY A 49 -5.73 -0.64 17.40
C GLY A 49 -4.29 -1.16 17.52
N GLU A 50 -4.11 -2.46 17.77
CA GLU A 50 -2.77 -3.07 17.88
C GLU A 50 -2.07 -3.12 16.51
N ILE A 51 -0.75 -2.93 16.53
CA ILE A 51 0.10 -2.89 15.34
C ILE A 51 1.06 -4.06 15.40
N GLU A 52 1.02 -4.92 14.37
CA GLU A 52 2.00 -5.97 14.16
C GLU A 52 3.12 -5.43 13.27
N MET A 53 4.31 -5.29 13.86
CA MET A 53 5.51 -4.84 13.15
C MET A 53 6.08 -6.00 12.34
N PRO A 54 6.36 -5.82 11.04
CA PRO A 54 6.86 -6.90 10.22
C PRO A 54 8.37 -7.11 10.52
N ASP A 55 8.84 -8.36 10.44
CA ASP A 55 10.22 -8.74 10.79
C ASP A 55 11.26 -7.87 10.06
N GLU A 56 12.42 -7.61 10.66
CA GLU A 56 13.47 -6.74 10.08
C GLU A 56 13.93 -7.20 8.68
N SER A 57 13.78 -8.48 8.32
CA SER A 57 14.02 -9.01 6.96
C SER A 57 13.02 -8.51 5.91
N SER A 58 11.78 -8.23 6.31
CA SER A 58 10.73 -7.61 5.48
C SER A 58 10.93 -6.09 5.31
N SER A 59 11.83 -5.51 6.12
CA SER A 59 12.21 -4.09 6.08
C SER A 59 13.18 -3.76 4.96
N LEU A 60 13.57 -4.75 4.13
CA LEU A 60 14.22 -4.51 2.86
C LEU A 60 13.25 -3.79 1.93
N LEU A 61 13.12 -2.50 2.15
CA LEU A 61 12.44 -1.60 1.24
C LEU A 61 13.05 -1.81 -0.13
N PRO A 62 12.24 -2.03 -1.18
CA PRO A 62 12.77 -2.11 -2.52
C PRO A 62 13.57 -0.84 -2.78
N LYS A 63 14.80 -0.98 -3.29
CA LYS A 63 15.63 0.18 -3.65
C LYS A 63 14.77 1.06 -4.56
N GLY A 64 14.57 2.31 -4.13
CA GLY A 64 13.87 3.30 -4.94
C GLY A 64 14.52 3.33 -6.32
N LYS A 65 13.73 3.09 -7.37
CA LYS A 65 14.18 3.25 -8.74
C LYS A 65 13.89 4.67 -9.18
N HIS A 66 14.77 5.25 -9.99
CA HIS A 66 14.47 6.53 -10.60
C HIS A 66 13.25 6.35 -11.53
N TRP A 67 12.40 7.38 -11.67
CA TRP A 67 11.15 7.26 -12.45
C TRP A 67 11.41 6.83 -13.90
N ARG A 68 12.56 7.23 -14.47
CA ARG A 68 13.02 6.86 -15.81
C ARG A 68 13.33 5.36 -15.96
N ASP A 69 13.58 4.66 -14.85
CA ASP A 69 13.97 3.25 -14.83
C ASP A 69 12.76 2.31 -14.61
N ILE A 70 11.56 2.87 -14.46
CA ILE A 70 10.33 2.11 -14.29
C ILE A 70 9.89 1.58 -15.66
N ARG A 71 10.16 0.29 -15.93
CA ARG A 71 9.58 -0.40 -17.09
C ARG A 71 8.19 -0.89 -16.75
N ARG A 72 7.17 -0.41 -17.47
CA ARG A 72 5.82 -0.96 -17.38
C ARG A 72 5.83 -2.36 -17.96
N TYR A 73 5.24 -3.32 -17.25
CA TYR A 73 5.04 -4.66 -17.77
C TYR A 73 4.07 -4.58 -18.96
N ASN A 74 4.53 -4.97 -20.16
CA ASN A 74 3.66 -5.16 -21.31
C ASN A 74 3.32 -6.66 -21.41
N PRO A 75 2.08 -7.08 -21.10
CA PRO A 75 1.67 -8.49 -21.19
C PRO A 75 1.77 -9.06 -22.62
N GLU A 76 1.74 -8.22 -23.65
CA GLU A 76 1.81 -8.62 -25.06
C GLU A 76 3.25 -8.97 -25.52
N ALA A 77 4.27 -8.52 -24.77
CA ALA A 77 5.68 -8.76 -25.12
C ALA A 77 6.18 -10.19 -24.82
N LYS A 78 5.34 -11.05 -24.23
CA LYS A 78 5.66 -12.46 -23.91
C LYS A 78 5.21 -13.46 -24.98
N ALA A 79 4.50 -13.01 -26.03
CA ALA A 79 3.91 -13.89 -27.03
C ALA A 79 4.80 -14.15 -28.27
N GLY A 80 6.07 -13.75 -28.26
CA GLY A 80 6.94 -13.92 -29.43
C GLY A 80 8.42 -13.98 -29.08
N SER A 81 8.89 -15.16 -28.64
CA SER A 81 10.26 -15.64 -28.84
C SER A 81 10.33 -17.10 -28.37
N SER A 82 10.01 -18.00 -29.29
CA SER A 82 10.54 -19.37 -29.32
C SER A 82 11.19 -19.49 -30.69
N ASP A 83 12.52 -19.45 -30.72
CA ASP A 83 13.33 -20.16 -31.71
C ASP A 83 13.82 -21.45 -31.04
#